data_AF-A0A9D6MUG3-F1
#
_entry.id   AF-A0A9D6MUG3-F1
#
_cell.length_a   1.000
_cell.length_b   1.000
_cell.length_c   1.000
_cell.angle_alpha   90.00
_cell.angle_beta   90.00
_cell.angle_gamma   90.00
#
_symmetry.space_group_name_H-M   'P 1'
#
loop_
_entity.id
_entity.type
_entity.pdbx_description
1 polymer ?
#
loop_
_entity_poly.entity_id
_entity_poly.type
_entity_poly.pdbx_seq_one_letter_code
_entity_poly.pdbx_strand_id
1 'polypeptide(L)' 'MRGAFFIVGRTLQIIGIGTVMIAALSFFTVPDMGQMFKTTIFGVIEFYVGNYIVTKTGDKVDGE' A
#
# COMPACT_ATOMS: atom_id res chain seq x y z
N MET A 1 17.48 8.48 9.93
CA MET A 1 16.55 7.34 10.10
C MET A 1 15.09 7.71 9.80
N ARG A 2 14.54 8.84 10.29
CA ARG A 2 13.14 9.24 10.04
C ARG A 2 12.75 9.44 8.56
N GLY A 3 13.63 10.04 7.76
CA GLY A 3 13.42 10.16 6.30
C GLY A 3 13.36 8.80 5.58
N ALA A 4 14.12 7.80 6.05
CA ALA A 4 14.05 6.45 5.50
C ALA A 4 12.69 5.80 5.78
N PHE A 5 12.11 6.00 6.97
CA PHE A 5 10.77 5.50 7.29
C PHE A 5 9.67 6.21 6.49
N PHE A 6 9.79 7.52 6.25
CA PHE A 6 8.85 8.24 5.38
C PHE A 6 8.87 7.67 3.95
N ILE A 7 10.07 7.46 3.39
CA ILE A 7 10.24 6.85 2.06
C ILE A 7 9.65 5.43 2.05
N VAL A 8 9.97 4.59 3.04
CA VAL A 8 9.42 3.24 3.16
C VAL A 8 7.90 3.25 3.20
N GLY A 9 7.30 4.14 3.98
CA GLY A 9 5.84 4.26 4.06
C GLY A 9 5.22 4.68 2.72
N ARG A 10 5.85 5.60 1.99
CA ARG A 10 5.37 6.06 0.69
C ARG A 10 5.57 5.00 -0.41
N THR A 11 6.67 4.26 -0.37
CA THR A 11 6.89 3.09 -1.22
C THR A 11 5.84 2.01 -0.95
N LEU A 12 5.53 1.70 0.32
CA LEU A 12 4.49 0.72 0.66
C LEU A 12 3.12 1.11 0.09
N GLN A 13 2.78 2.40 0.09
CA GLN A 13 1.53 2.88 -0.49
C GLN A 13 1.47 2.68 -1.99
N ILE A 14 2.56 3.01 -2.70
CA ILE A 14 2.64 2.81 -4.15
C ILE A 14 2.52 1.32 -4.48
N ILE A 15 3.20 0.47 -3.71
CA ILE A 15 3.09 -0.99 -3.84
C ILE A 15 1.65 -1.43 -3.60
N GLY A 16 1.01 -1.01 -2.51
CA GLY A 16 -0.37 -1.38 -2.20
C GLY A 16 -1.37 -0.98 -3.29
N ILE A 17 -1.25 0.23 -3.84
CA ILE A 17 -2.04 0.65 -5.01
C ILE A 17 -1.76 -0.24 -6.21
N GLY A 18 -0.49 -0.53 -6.50
CA GLY A 18 -0.08 -1.43 -7.57
C GLY A 18 -0.69 -2.83 -7.42
N THR A 19 -0.65 -3.40 -6.22
CA THR A 19 -1.23 -4.71 -5.89
C THR A 19 -2.74 -4.73 -6.13
N VAL A 20 -3.48 -3.68 -5.72
CA VAL A 20 -4.92 -3.56 -6.00
C VAL A 20 -5.19 -3.42 -7.49
N MET A 21 -4.37 -2.66 -8.22
CA MET A 21 -4.50 -2.52 -9.67
C MET A 21 -4.24 -3.85 -10.39
N ILE A 22 -3.25 -4.63 -9.96
CA ILE A 22 -2.98 -5.97 -10.48
C ILE A 22 -4.19 -6.89 -10.21
N ALA A 23 -4.78 -6.83 -9.02
CA ALA A 23 -5.98 -7.60 -8.71
C ALA A 23 -7.16 -7.20 -9.62
N ALA A 24 -7.33 -5.90 -9.88
CA ALA A 24 -8.38 -5.40 -10.78
C ALA A 24 -8.17 -5.83 -12.23
N LEU A 25 -6.93 -5.83 -12.73
CA LEU A 25 -6.61 -6.33 -14.07
C LEU A 25 -6.77 -7.85 -14.18
N SER A 26 -6.47 -8.57 -13.09
CA SER A 26 -6.62 -10.02 -13.00
C SER A 26 -8.07 -10.47 -13.14
N PHE A 27 -9.04 -9.57 -12.91
CA PHE A 27 -10.47 -9.84 -13.13
C PHE A 27 -10.78 -10.32 -14.54
N PHE A 28 -10.03 -9.86 -15.54
CA PHE A 28 -10.26 -10.23 -16.95
C PHE A 28 -9.53 -11.50 -17.37
N THR A 29 -8.62 -12.02 -16.54
CA THR A 29 -7.68 -13.09 -16.94
C THR A 29 -7.70 -14.30 -16.01
N VAL A 30 -8.11 -14.13 -14.75
CA VAL A 30 -8.07 -15.18 -13.72
C VAL A 30 -9.50 -15.62 -13.36
N PRO A 31 -9.83 -16.92 -13.46
CA PRO A 31 -11.16 -17.42 -13.10
C PRO A 31 -11.39 -17.55 -11.59
N ASP A 32 -10.33 -17.53 -10.77
CA ASP A 32 -10.42 -17.65 -9.31
C ASP A 32 -10.64 -16.28 -8.62
N MET A 33 -11.90 -16.02 -8.28
CA MET A 33 -12.33 -14.83 -7.52
C MET A 33 -11.77 -14.79 -6.09
N GLY A 34 -11.53 -15.94 -5.47
CA GLY A 34 -10.99 -16.03 -4.11
C GLY A 34 -9.54 -15.57 -4.06
N GLN A 35 -8.74 -15.91 -5.08
CA GLN A 35 -7.38 -15.41 -5.21
C GLN A 35 -7.35 -13.89 -5.39
N MET A 36 -8.21 -13.34 -6.25
CA MET A 36 -8.29 -11.90 -6.47
C MET A 36 -8.67 -11.13 -5.21
N PHE A 37 -9.64 -11.63 -4.45
CA PHE A 37 -10.04 -11.04 -3.18
C PHE A 37 -8.88 -10.97 -2.17
N LYS A 38 -8.10 -12.05 -2.06
CA LYS A 38 -6.91 -12.09 -1.19
C LYS A 38 -5.85 -11.07 -1.65
N THR A 39 -5.59 -10.97 -2.95
CA THR A 39 -4.65 -9.99 -3.51
C THR A 39 -5.12 -8.56 -3.24
N THR A 40 -6.42 -8.27 -3.40
CA THR A 40 -6.99 -6.96 -3.07
C THR A 40 -6.83 -6.64 -1.59
N ILE A 41 -7.15 -7.57 -0.68
CA ILE A 41 -6.94 -7.37 0.77
C ILE A 41 -5.47 -7.08 1.07
N PHE A 42 -4.55 -7.81 0.45
CA PHE A 42 -3.12 -7.63 0.66
C PHE A 42 -2.68 -6.22 0.25
N GLY A 43 -3.08 -5.77 -0.95
CA GLY A 43 -2.77 -4.42 -1.43
C GLY A 43 -3.37 -3.31 -0.57
N VAL A 44 -4.58 -3.52 -0.04
CA VAL A 44 -5.20 -2.60 0.93
C VAL A 44 -4.38 -2.54 2.22
N ILE A 45 -3.95 -3.68 2.78
CA ILE A 45 -3.11 -3.72 3.98
C ILE A 45 -1.79 -2.97 3.74
N GLU A 46 -1.10 -3.23 2.63
CA GLU A 46 0.13 -2.53 2.25
C GLU A 46 -0.08 -1.01 2.20
N PHE A 47 -1.18 -0.57 1.59
CA PHE A 47 -1.50 0.85 1.52
C PHE A 47 -1.74 1.48 2.89
N TYR A 48 -2.53 0.82 3.74
CA TYR A 48 -2.84 1.33 5.09
C TYR A 48 -1.65 1.29 6.04
N VAL A 49 -0.82 0.25 5.99
CA VAL A 49 0.43 0.19 6.76
C VAL A 49 1.38 1.29 6.30
N GLY A 50 1.49 1.50 4.98
CA GLY A 50 2.27 2.62 4.43
C GLY A 50 1.76 3.98 4.90
N ASN A 51 0.44 4.21 4.90
CA ASN A 51 -0.17 5.42 5.48
C ASN A 51 0.15 5.59 6.95
N TYR A 52 0.01 4.55 7.77
CA TYR A 52 0.34 4.62 9.18
C TYR A 52 1.80 5.05 9.41
N ILE A 53 2.75 4.47 8.67
CA ILE A 53 4.17 4.83 8.75
C ILE A 53 4.39 6.29 8.35
N VAL A 54 3.77 6.73 7.26
CA VAL A 54 3.86 8.12 6.78
C VAL A 54 3.28 9.09 7.81
N THR A 55 2.09 8.85 8.36
CA THR A 55 1.48 9.74 9.38
C THR A 55 2.36 9.83 10.63
N LYS A 56 2.90 8.70 11.11
CA LYS A 56 3.78 8.70 12.29
C LYS A 56 5.14 9.37 12.05
N THR A 57 5.55 9.56 10.80
CA THR A 57 6.82 10.19 10.44
C THR A 57 6.66 11.61 9.89
N GLY A 58 5.51 11.95 9.30
CA GLY A 58 5.19 13.24 8.69
C GLY A 58 4.71 14.30 9.68
N ASP A 59 3.95 13.92 10.72
CA ASP A 59 3.44 14.87 11.76
C ASP A 59 4.55 15.61 12.54
N LYS A 60 5.82 15.25 12.34
CA LYS A 60 6.98 15.90 12.97
C LYS A 60 7.95 16.56 12.00
N VAL A 61 7.65 16.54 10.69
CA VAL A 61 8.45 17.23 9.66
C VAL A 61 7.86 18.60 9.35
N ASP A 62 6.53 18.76 9.47
CA ASP A 62 5.83 20.03 9.24
C ASP A 62 5.63 20.88 10.52
N GLY A 63 6.33 20.52 11.61
CA GLY A 63 6.20 21.13 12.94
C GLY A 63 7.40 21.95 13.41
N GLU A 64 8.29 22.37 12.50
CA GLU A 64 9.34 23.37 12.76
C GLU A 64 9.19 24.58 11.82
#